data_AF-A0A1X8WJC1-F1
#
_entry.id   AF-A0A1X8WJC1-F1
#
_cell.length_a   1.000
_cell.length_b   1.000
_cell.length_c   1.000
_cell.angle_alpha   90.00
_cell.angle_beta   90.00
_cell.angle_gamma   90.00
#
_symmetry.space_group_name_H-M   'P 1'
#
loop_
_entity.id
_entity.type
_entity.pdbx_description
1 polymer ?
#
loop_
_entity_poly.entity_id
_entity_poly.type
_entity_poly.pdbx_seq_one_letter_code
_entity_poly.pdbx_strand_id
1 'polypeptide(L)'
;MSHLSKFFQKQFHVFFSYKNNLIKLLSIFLFFQFFTVCDAGQNAEKKEILLRLISEFQIDLQKNLESAIRTKGVVGAIDVCRTISPEKEAALKTEFPGILIRRVSEKPRNPNHQPDTWETEIFNQWKESQKKQNTPYTVILSKNTEVRILQPIILQNPTCLQCHGSPKDINPEVSKKIAELYPKDQAKGYKLGELRGAFSAIW
;
A
#
# COMPACT_ATOMS: atom_id res chain seq x y z
N MET A 1 -5.63 79.50 -5.83
CA MET A 1 -6.46 78.29 -6.09
C MET A 1 -5.66 77.07 -6.62
N SER A 2 -4.32 77.02 -6.49
CA SER A 2 -3.50 75.92 -7.06
C SER A 2 -2.86 74.97 -6.02
N HIS A 3 -2.98 75.25 -4.72
CA HIS A 3 -2.33 74.45 -3.66
C HIS A 3 -3.21 73.35 -3.05
N LEU A 4 -4.54 73.53 -3.08
CA LEU A 4 -5.51 72.55 -2.54
C LEU A 4 -5.72 71.33 -3.47
N SER A 5 -5.53 71.47 -4.78
CA SER A 5 -5.73 70.35 -5.73
C SER A 5 -4.62 69.31 -5.67
N LYS A 6 -3.36 69.72 -5.45
CA LYS A 6 -2.21 68.81 -5.35
C LYS A 6 -2.24 67.93 -4.10
N PHE A 7 -2.85 68.39 -3.00
CA PHE A 7 -2.95 67.63 -1.76
C PHE A 7 -3.98 66.50 -1.87
N PHE A 8 -5.15 66.77 -2.48
CA PHE A 8 -6.18 65.77 -2.74
C PHE A 8 -5.72 64.68 -3.73
N GLN A 9 -4.97 65.05 -4.77
CA GLN A 9 -4.44 64.11 -5.76
C GLN A 9 -3.44 63.11 -5.14
N LYS A 10 -2.62 63.56 -4.19
CA LYS A 10 -1.61 62.72 -3.52
C LYS A 10 -2.24 61.71 -2.56
N GLN A 11 -3.29 62.10 -1.81
CA GLN A 11 -4.04 61.18 -0.95
C GLN A 11 -4.82 60.13 -1.76
N PHE A 12 -5.41 60.52 -2.90
CA PHE A 12 -6.12 59.58 -3.78
C PHE A 12 -5.19 58.50 -4.37
N HIS A 13 -3.98 58.88 -4.79
CA HIS A 13 -2.98 57.94 -5.31
C HIS A 13 -2.50 56.94 -4.25
N VAL A 14 -2.28 57.37 -3.01
CA VAL A 14 -1.88 56.48 -1.90
C VAL A 14 -3.00 55.50 -1.56
N PHE A 15 -4.25 55.96 -1.52
CA PHE A 15 -5.40 55.10 -1.24
C PHE A 15 -5.64 54.06 -2.34
N PHE A 16 -5.46 54.43 -3.61
CA PHE A 16 -5.58 53.52 -4.75
C PHE A 16 -4.44 52.50 -4.81
N SER A 17 -3.21 52.91 -4.48
CA SER A 17 -2.06 52.00 -4.39
C SER A 17 -2.20 50.98 -3.26
N TYR A 18 -2.75 51.38 -2.10
CA TYR A 18 -2.98 50.48 -0.97
C TYR A 18 -4.05 49.42 -1.28
N LYS A 19 -5.13 49.83 -1.95
CA LYS A 19 -6.22 48.95 -2.40
C LYS A 19 -5.75 47.93 -3.45
N ASN A 20 -4.91 48.35 -4.39
CA ASN A 20 -4.30 47.45 -5.39
C ASN A 20 -3.31 46.46 -4.78
N ASN A 21 -2.54 46.86 -3.77
CA ASN A 21 -1.64 45.95 -3.05
C ASN A 21 -2.40 44.98 -2.14
N LEU A 22 -3.50 45.42 -1.52
CA LEU A 22 -4.39 44.57 -0.72
C LEU A 22 -5.13 43.55 -1.60
N ILE A 23 -5.62 43.95 -2.78
CA ILE A 23 -6.24 43.05 -3.76
C ILE A 23 -5.20 42.05 -4.29
N LYS A 24 -3.98 42.49 -4.63
CA LYS A 24 -2.90 41.57 -5.04
C LYS A 24 -2.51 40.59 -3.93
N LEU A 25 -2.42 41.03 -2.67
CA LEU A 25 -2.16 40.16 -1.52
C LEU A 25 -3.30 39.17 -1.27
N LEU A 26 -4.57 39.61 -1.39
CA LEU A 26 -5.75 38.73 -1.32
C LEU A 26 -5.79 37.72 -2.47
N SER A 27 -5.42 38.12 -3.70
CA SER A 27 -5.34 37.22 -4.85
C SER A 27 -4.21 36.20 -4.72
N ILE A 28 -3.06 36.58 -4.18
CA ILE A 28 -1.93 35.67 -3.89
C ILE A 28 -2.31 34.69 -2.75
N PHE A 29 -3.02 35.17 -1.73
CA PHE A 29 -3.50 34.33 -0.63
C PHE A 29 -4.57 33.33 -1.07
N LEU A 30 -5.49 33.73 -1.96
CA LEU A 30 -6.45 32.83 -2.60
C LEU A 30 -5.75 31.76 -3.47
N PHE A 31 -4.68 32.12 -4.19
CA PHE A 31 -3.92 31.17 -5.00
C PHE A 31 -3.19 30.11 -4.14
N PHE A 32 -2.63 30.49 -3.00
CA PHE A 32 -1.96 29.56 -2.08
C PHE A 32 -2.92 28.58 -1.38
N GLN A 33 -4.14 29.01 -1.07
CA GLN A 33 -5.17 28.15 -0.49
C GLN A 33 -5.69 27.08 -1.47
N PHE A 34 -5.65 27.34 -2.78
CA PHE A 34 -6.05 26.37 -3.81
C PHE A 34 -5.07 25.20 -3.94
N PHE A 35 -3.76 25.44 -3.77
CA PHE A 35 -2.75 24.38 -3.92
C PHE A 35 -2.77 23.35 -2.78
N THR A 36 -2.99 23.79 -1.54
CA THR A 36 -2.97 22.88 -0.37
C THR A 36 -4.20 21.97 -0.32
N VAL A 37 -5.36 22.45 -0.77
CA VAL A 37 -6.60 21.65 -0.85
C VAL A 37 -6.51 20.61 -1.99
N CYS A 38 -5.80 20.93 -3.07
CA CYS A 38 -5.62 20.02 -4.20
C CYS A 38 -4.78 18.78 -3.85
N ASP A 39 -3.72 18.93 -3.05
CA ASP A 39 -2.84 17.82 -2.63
C ASP A 39 -3.55 16.83 -1.69
N ALA A 40 -4.29 17.35 -0.70
CA ALA A 40 -5.06 16.52 0.23
C ALA A 40 -6.18 15.73 -0.50
N GLY A 41 -6.84 16.35 -1.47
CA GLY A 41 -7.86 15.68 -2.31
C GLY A 41 -7.28 14.56 -3.18
N GLN A 42 -6.12 14.79 -3.79
CA GLN A 42 -5.45 13.80 -4.64
C GLN A 42 -5.00 12.56 -3.85
N ASN A 43 -4.47 12.73 -2.64
CA ASN A 43 -4.07 11.59 -1.80
C ASN A 43 -5.24 10.75 -1.32
N ALA A 44 -6.40 11.38 -1.05
CA ALA A 44 -7.60 10.64 -0.70
C ALA A 44 -8.03 9.73 -1.85
N GLU A 45 -8.01 10.23 -3.09
CA GLU A 45 -8.33 9.42 -4.27
C GLU A 45 -7.32 8.28 -4.49
N LYS A 46 -6.00 8.57 -4.43
CA LYS A 46 -4.94 7.56 -4.52
C LYS A 46 -5.14 6.43 -3.51
N LYS A 47 -5.43 6.79 -2.26
CA LYS A 47 -5.70 5.83 -1.19
C LYS A 47 -6.84 4.87 -1.56
N GLU A 48 -7.99 5.40 -1.99
CA GLU A 48 -9.15 4.57 -2.33
C GLU A 48 -8.85 3.64 -3.53
N ILE A 49 -8.11 4.13 -4.53
CA ILE A 49 -7.66 3.31 -5.65
C ILE A 49 -6.73 2.20 -5.16
N LEU A 50 -5.73 2.50 -4.34
CA LEU A 50 -4.79 1.49 -3.82
C LEU A 50 -5.51 0.41 -2.99
N LEU A 51 -6.46 0.80 -2.13
CA LEU A 51 -7.26 -0.16 -1.35
C LEU A 51 -8.08 -1.08 -2.25
N ARG A 52 -8.71 -0.52 -3.30
CA ARG A 52 -9.45 -1.31 -4.27
C ARG A 52 -8.54 -2.29 -5.02
N LEU A 53 -7.40 -1.83 -5.52
CA LEU A 53 -6.44 -2.68 -6.25
C LEU A 53 -5.86 -3.80 -5.37
N ILE A 54 -5.56 -3.52 -4.09
CA ILE A 54 -5.16 -4.56 -3.13
C ILE A 54 -6.28 -5.58 -2.95
N SER A 55 -7.52 -5.13 -2.77
CA SER A 55 -8.68 -6.00 -2.59
C SER A 55 -8.91 -6.91 -3.80
N GLU A 56 -8.90 -6.35 -5.01
CA GLU A 56 -9.01 -7.10 -6.27
C GLU A 56 -7.87 -8.12 -6.41
N PHE A 57 -6.62 -7.71 -6.12
CA PHE A 57 -5.48 -8.61 -6.16
C PHE A 57 -5.63 -9.76 -5.15
N GLN A 58 -6.03 -9.47 -3.92
CA GLN A 58 -6.26 -10.50 -2.90
C GLN A 58 -7.36 -11.49 -3.34
N ILE A 59 -8.48 -11.00 -3.86
CA ILE A 59 -9.59 -11.81 -4.34
C ILE A 59 -9.14 -12.72 -5.50
N ASP A 60 -8.43 -12.17 -6.47
CA ASP A 60 -7.93 -12.93 -7.62
C ASP A 60 -6.97 -14.05 -7.17
N LEU A 61 -6.04 -13.75 -6.27
CA LEU A 61 -5.12 -14.75 -5.72
C LEU A 61 -5.86 -15.88 -5.01
N GLN A 62 -6.85 -15.55 -4.17
CA GLN A 62 -7.63 -16.54 -3.44
C GLN A 62 -8.43 -17.44 -4.38
N LYS A 63 -9.17 -16.84 -5.33
CA LYS A 63 -9.96 -17.59 -6.32
C LYS A 63 -9.11 -18.54 -7.15
N ASN A 64 -7.95 -18.08 -7.63
CA ASN A 64 -7.06 -18.90 -8.43
C ASN A 64 -6.40 -20.01 -7.61
N LEU A 65 -6.01 -19.73 -6.36
CA LEU A 65 -5.50 -20.74 -5.43
C LEU A 65 -6.54 -21.83 -5.16
N GLU A 66 -7.76 -21.45 -4.79
CA GLU A 66 -8.85 -22.38 -4.51
C GLU A 66 -9.19 -23.24 -5.72
N SER A 67 -9.27 -22.63 -6.91
CA SER A 67 -9.48 -23.35 -8.16
C SER A 67 -8.35 -24.35 -8.44
N ALA A 68 -7.09 -23.94 -8.26
CA ALA A 68 -5.93 -24.79 -8.48
C ALA A 68 -5.87 -25.96 -7.49
N ILE A 69 -6.17 -25.73 -6.21
CA ILE A 69 -6.26 -26.80 -5.21
C ILE A 69 -7.36 -27.78 -5.58
N ARG A 70 -8.56 -27.30 -5.96
CA ARG A 70 -9.69 -28.16 -6.34
C ARG A 70 -9.41 -29.01 -7.57
N THR A 71 -8.71 -28.47 -8.56
CA THR A 71 -8.53 -29.12 -9.88
C THR A 71 -7.21 -29.88 -10.02
N LYS A 72 -6.16 -29.45 -9.31
CA LYS A 72 -4.78 -30.00 -9.44
C LYS A 72 -4.19 -30.47 -8.11
N GLY A 73 -4.95 -30.37 -7.01
CA GLY A 73 -4.45 -30.66 -5.67
C GLY A 73 -3.45 -29.62 -5.16
N VAL A 74 -3.01 -29.81 -3.91
CA VAL A 74 -2.10 -28.88 -3.21
C VAL A 74 -0.75 -28.76 -3.91
N VAL A 75 -0.18 -29.87 -4.37
CA VAL A 75 1.11 -29.90 -5.07
C VAL A 75 1.03 -29.11 -6.38
N GLY A 76 -0.02 -29.34 -7.18
CA GLY A 76 -0.22 -28.61 -8.44
C GLY A 76 -0.54 -27.13 -8.25
N ALA A 77 -1.14 -26.74 -7.12
CA ALA A 77 -1.42 -25.35 -6.80
C ALA A 77 -0.16 -24.50 -6.52
N ILE A 78 0.97 -25.13 -6.20
CA ILE A 78 2.24 -24.40 -5.96
C ILE A 78 2.74 -23.73 -7.25
N ASP A 79 2.62 -24.41 -8.39
CA ASP A 79 3.02 -23.86 -9.69
C ASP A 79 2.13 -22.65 -10.06
N VAL A 80 0.81 -22.75 -9.80
CA VAL A 80 -0.12 -21.62 -10.01
C VAL A 80 0.26 -20.45 -9.11
N CYS A 81 0.48 -20.70 -7.81
CA CYS A 81 0.88 -19.66 -6.85
C CYS A 81 2.17 -18.94 -7.23
N ARG A 82 3.14 -19.68 -7.80
CA ARG A 82 4.43 -19.12 -8.22
C ARG A 82 4.29 -18.10 -9.33
N THR A 83 3.34 -18.32 -10.22
CA THR A 83 3.19 -17.58 -11.46
C THR A 83 2.23 -16.41 -11.32
N ILE A 84 1.08 -16.62 -10.69
CA ILE A 84 -0.01 -15.64 -10.72
C ILE A 84 0.28 -14.35 -9.93
N SER A 85 1.02 -14.43 -8.83
CA SER A 85 1.36 -13.25 -8.02
C SER A 85 2.30 -12.32 -8.82
N PRO A 86 3.45 -12.78 -9.34
CA PRO A 86 4.28 -11.96 -10.22
C PRO A 86 3.55 -11.43 -11.46
N GLU A 87 2.70 -12.23 -12.10
CA GLU A 87 1.96 -11.79 -13.30
C GLU A 87 0.97 -10.65 -12.97
N LYS A 88 0.22 -10.77 -11.88
CA LYS A 88 -0.71 -9.71 -11.46
C LYS A 88 0.04 -8.45 -11.00
N GLU A 89 1.17 -8.60 -10.31
CA GLU A 89 2.05 -7.48 -9.94
C GLU A 89 2.56 -6.74 -11.20
N ALA A 90 2.99 -7.47 -12.22
CA ALA A 90 3.44 -6.90 -13.49
C ALA A 90 2.30 -6.25 -14.29
N ALA A 91 1.11 -6.86 -14.31
CA ALA A 91 -0.07 -6.31 -14.96
C ALA A 91 -0.49 -4.99 -14.31
N LEU A 92 -0.58 -4.93 -12.97
CA LEU A 92 -0.92 -3.71 -12.24
C LEU A 92 0.09 -2.59 -12.48
N LYS A 93 1.39 -2.91 -12.50
CA LYS A 93 2.45 -1.94 -12.82
C LYS A 93 2.33 -1.39 -14.24
N THR A 94 1.85 -2.21 -15.19
CA THR A 94 1.67 -1.82 -16.59
C THR A 94 0.43 -0.95 -16.76
N GLU A 95 -0.68 -1.33 -16.12
CA GLU A 95 -1.96 -0.62 -16.19
C GLU A 95 -1.91 0.72 -15.45
N PHE A 96 -1.20 0.78 -14.32
CA PHE A 96 -1.06 1.97 -13.49
C PHE A 96 0.42 2.35 -13.32
N PRO A 97 1.03 3.03 -14.30
CA PRO A 97 2.40 3.52 -14.18
C PRO A 97 2.55 4.42 -12.94
N GLY A 98 3.55 4.11 -12.11
CA GLY A 98 3.79 4.81 -10.83
C GLY A 98 3.24 4.07 -9.61
N ILE A 99 2.35 3.08 -9.79
CA ILE A 99 1.90 2.22 -8.71
C ILE A 99 2.82 0.99 -8.59
N LEU A 100 3.25 0.68 -7.37
CA LEU A 100 3.88 -0.59 -7.02
C LEU A 100 3.01 -1.32 -6.01
N ILE A 101 2.39 -2.42 -6.42
CA ILE A 101 1.67 -3.34 -5.53
C ILE A 101 2.39 -4.68 -5.52
N ARG A 102 2.67 -5.23 -4.34
CA ARG A 102 3.34 -6.52 -4.14
C ARG A 102 2.94 -7.16 -2.81
N ARG A 103 3.30 -8.43 -2.61
CA ARG A 103 3.24 -9.06 -1.28
C ARG A 103 4.61 -9.00 -0.61
N VAL A 104 4.60 -8.82 0.71
CA VAL A 104 5.80 -8.77 1.55
C VAL A 104 5.68 -9.64 2.79
N SER A 105 6.79 -10.13 3.32
CA SER A 105 6.81 -10.95 4.54
C SER A 105 8.21 -11.00 5.14
N GLU A 106 8.31 -10.99 6.47
CA GLU A 106 9.57 -11.27 7.19
C GLU A 106 10.06 -12.72 7.02
N LYS A 107 9.21 -13.62 6.53
CA LYS A 107 9.53 -15.01 6.17
C LYS A 107 9.06 -15.27 4.74
N PRO A 108 9.74 -14.71 3.74
CA PRO A 108 9.30 -14.80 2.35
C PRO A 108 9.49 -16.20 1.79
N ARG A 109 8.63 -16.57 0.83
CA ARG A 109 8.87 -17.72 -0.04
C ARG A 109 9.68 -17.33 -1.28
N ASN A 110 9.27 -16.21 -1.89
CA ASN A 110 10.02 -15.53 -2.93
C ASN A 110 10.94 -14.48 -2.26
N PRO A 111 12.28 -14.60 -2.35
CA PRO A 111 13.20 -13.64 -1.74
C PRO A 111 12.99 -12.18 -2.16
N ASN A 112 12.34 -11.91 -3.30
CA ASN A 112 12.02 -10.55 -3.74
C ASN A 112 10.89 -9.90 -2.92
N HIS A 113 10.22 -10.66 -2.04
CA HIS A 113 9.12 -10.20 -1.20
C HIS A 113 9.60 -9.81 0.21
N GLN A 114 10.86 -9.40 0.33
CA GLN A 114 11.36 -8.87 1.59
C GLN A 114 10.78 -7.47 1.86
N PRO A 115 10.46 -7.16 3.13
CA PRO A 115 9.98 -5.84 3.50
C PRO A 115 11.11 -4.80 3.35
N ASP A 116 10.74 -3.56 3.03
CA ASP A 116 11.63 -2.40 3.17
C ASP A 116 11.61 -1.84 4.59
N THR A 117 12.36 -0.76 4.84
CA THR A 117 12.50 -0.17 6.17
C THR A 117 11.17 0.24 6.81
N TRP A 118 10.27 0.87 6.03
CA TRP A 118 8.97 1.30 6.56
C TRP A 118 8.08 0.09 6.85
N GLU A 119 8.06 -0.89 5.94
CA GLU A 119 7.28 -2.11 6.11
C GLU A 119 7.77 -2.92 7.32
N THR A 120 9.09 -3.07 7.50
CA THR A 120 9.70 -3.73 8.66
C THR A 120 9.29 -3.06 9.97
N GLU A 121 9.24 -1.73 10.02
CA GLU A 121 8.78 -1.01 11.20
C GLU A 121 7.34 -1.38 11.55
N ILE A 122 6.44 -1.40 10.57
CA ILE A 122 5.04 -1.79 10.78
C ILE A 122 4.92 -3.27 11.19
N PHE A 123 5.70 -4.18 10.59
CA PHE A 123 5.75 -5.58 11.05
C PHE A 123 6.15 -5.69 12.52
N ASN A 124 7.13 -4.91 12.98
CA ASN A 124 7.53 -4.87 14.38
C ASN A 124 6.40 -4.33 15.28
N GLN A 125 5.71 -3.26 14.86
CA GLN A 125 4.56 -2.73 15.59
C GLN A 125 3.42 -3.77 15.73
N TRP A 126 3.11 -4.49 14.65
CA TRP A 126 2.13 -5.58 14.68
C TRP A 126 2.54 -6.72 15.60
N LYS A 127 3.81 -7.16 15.58
CA LYS A 127 4.31 -8.21 16.50
C LYS A 127 4.18 -7.78 17.97
N GLU A 128 4.54 -6.54 18.30
CA GLU A 128 4.36 -6.03 19.67
C GLU A 128 2.89 -5.92 20.06
N SER A 129 2.02 -5.52 19.13
CA SER A 129 0.58 -5.45 19.35
C SER A 129 -0.05 -6.84 19.58
N GLN A 130 0.41 -7.85 18.86
CA GLN A 130 -0.07 -9.23 19.02
C GLN A 130 0.29 -9.83 20.38
N LYS A 131 1.38 -9.41 21.04
CA LYS A 131 1.68 -9.80 22.44
C LYS A 131 0.58 -9.33 23.41
N LYS A 132 -0.16 -8.29 23.04
CA LYS A 132 -1.31 -7.74 23.77
C LYS A 132 -2.65 -8.22 23.21
N GLN A 133 -2.65 -9.27 22.37
CA GLN A 133 -3.83 -9.84 21.71
C GLN A 133 -4.54 -8.90 20.72
N ASN A 134 -3.89 -7.82 20.29
CA ASN A 134 -4.45 -6.94 19.26
C ASN A 134 -4.20 -7.54 17.87
N THR A 135 -5.21 -7.43 17.00
CA THR A 135 -5.09 -7.89 15.60
C THR A 135 -4.34 -6.86 14.76
N PRO A 136 -3.42 -7.28 13.87
CA PRO A 136 -2.82 -6.40 12.87
C PRO A 136 -3.90 -5.68 12.05
N TYR A 137 -3.69 -4.40 11.79
CA TYR A 137 -4.63 -3.53 11.07
C TYR A 137 -3.95 -2.90 9.87
N THR A 138 -4.71 -2.50 8.85
CA THR A 138 -4.17 -1.81 7.67
C THR A 138 -3.58 -0.47 8.07
N VAL A 139 -2.31 -0.24 7.73
CA VAL A 139 -1.61 1.03 7.97
C VAL A 139 -1.53 1.82 6.68
N ILE A 140 -1.84 3.10 6.76
CA ILE A 140 -1.79 4.03 5.62
C ILE A 140 -0.88 5.19 5.98
N LEU A 141 0.12 5.42 5.15
CA LEU A 141 0.98 6.60 5.22
C LEU A 141 0.64 7.50 4.04
N SER A 142 0.29 8.76 4.32
CA SER A 142 0.05 9.78 3.31
C SER A 142 0.99 10.96 3.61
N LYS A 143 1.96 11.19 2.73
CA LYS A 143 2.97 12.26 2.88
C LYS A 143 3.22 12.93 1.54
N ASN A 144 3.01 14.24 1.47
CA ASN A 144 3.13 15.02 0.22
C ASN A 144 2.36 14.31 -0.89
N THR A 145 2.99 13.96 -2.00
CA THR A 145 2.38 13.26 -3.12
C THR A 145 2.42 11.73 -3.03
N GLU A 146 3.00 11.16 -1.97
CA GLU A 146 3.17 9.70 -1.79
C GLU A 146 2.10 9.12 -0.86
N VAL A 147 1.45 8.04 -1.31
CA VAL A 147 0.56 7.21 -0.50
C VAL A 147 1.11 5.80 -0.43
N ARG A 148 1.27 5.28 0.79
CA ARG A 148 1.69 3.90 1.06
C ARG A 148 0.64 3.18 1.90
N ILE A 149 0.34 1.95 1.54
CA ILE A 149 -0.59 1.08 2.27
C ILE A 149 0.08 -0.25 2.58
N LEU A 150 -0.06 -0.70 3.82
CA LEU A 150 0.33 -2.03 4.24
C LEU A 150 -0.88 -2.74 4.86
N GLN A 151 -1.40 -3.74 4.16
CA GLN A 151 -2.58 -4.53 4.56
C GLN A 151 -2.15 -5.93 5.01
N PRO A 152 -2.38 -6.32 6.28
CA PRO A 152 -1.88 -7.59 6.81
C PRO A 152 -2.57 -8.81 6.20
N ILE A 153 -1.81 -9.89 6.06
CA ILE A 153 -2.29 -11.21 5.64
C ILE A 153 -2.23 -12.13 6.87
N ILE A 154 -3.41 -12.46 7.41
CA ILE A 154 -3.57 -13.38 8.54
C ILE A 154 -4.02 -14.75 8.04
N LEU A 155 -3.42 -15.83 8.54
CA LEU A 155 -3.80 -17.19 8.14
C LEU A 155 -5.09 -17.62 8.83
N GLN A 156 -6.24 -17.33 8.23
CA GLN A 156 -7.55 -17.65 8.82
C GLN A 156 -8.12 -19.02 8.38
N ASN A 157 -7.58 -19.62 7.31
CA ASN A 157 -8.05 -20.90 6.77
C ASN A 157 -7.00 -22.01 6.97
N PRO A 158 -7.36 -23.19 7.51
CA PRO A 158 -6.44 -24.33 7.66
C PRO A 158 -5.76 -24.77 6.36
N THR A 159 -6.37 -24.53 5.21
CA THR A 159 -5.78 -24.81 3.88
C THR A 159 -4.44 -24.10 3.70
N CYS A 160 -4.26 -22.91 4.29
CA CYS A 160 -3.00 -22.19 4.25
C CYS A 160 -1.86 -22.98 4.91
N LEU A 161 -2.16 -23.76 5.94
CA LEU A 161 -1.18 -24.53 6.71
C LEU A 161 -0.64 -25.73 5.93
N GLN A 162 -1.36 -26.20 4.90
CA GLN A 162 -0.89 -27.29 4.05
C GLN A 162 0.40 -26.93 3.28
N CYS A 163 0.71 -25.64 3.15
CA CYS A 163 1.96 -25.14 2.57
C CYS A 163 2.77 -24.22 3.51
N HIS A 164 2.15 -23.60 4.50
CA HIS A 164 2.78 -22.63 5.40
C HIS A 164 2.89 -23.12 6.85
N GLY A 165 2.27 -24.24 7.19
CA GLY A 165 2.22 -24.78 8.54
C GLY A 165 3.54 -25.37 9.02
N SER A 166 3.49 -26.05 10.16
CA SER A 166 4.61 -26.81 10.70
C SER A 166 4.88 -28.06 9.84
N PRO A 167 6.04 -28.74 9.98
CA PRO A 167 6.36 -29.92 9.18
C PRO A 167 5.31 -31.04 9.22
N LYS A 168 4.54 -31.16 10.30
CA LYS A 168 3.43 -32.12 10.41
C LYS A 168 2.18 -31.74 9.59
N ASP A 169 2.03 -30.46 9.25
CA ASP A 169 0.88 -29.94 8.50
C ASP A 169 1.14 -30.00 6.98
N ILE A 170 2.40 -30.15 6.57
CA ILE A 170 2.84 -30.11 5.18
C ILE A 170 3.13 -31.53 4.69
N ASN A 171 2.39 -31.97 3.67
CA ASN A 171 2.62 -33.25 3.01
C ASN A 171 4.07 -33.32 2.43
N PRO A 172 4.79 -34.46 2.53
CA PRO A 172 6.13 -34.62 1.96
C PRO A 172 6.27 -34.19 0.50
N GLU A 173 5.29 -34.48 -0.36
CA GLU A 173 5.30 -34.08 -1.78
C GLU A 173 5.22 -32.56 -1.94
N VAL A 174 4.40 -31.89 -1.13
CA VAL A 174 4.30 -30.42 -1.08
C VAL A 174 5.64 -29.84 -0.61
N SER A 175 6.23 -30.40 0.44
CA SER A 175 7.52 -29.96 0.97
C SER A 175 8.63 -30.09 -0.08
N LYS A 176 8.68 -31.22 -0.80
CA LYS A 176 9.63 -31.48 -1.89
C LYS A 176 9.46 -30.47 -3.02
N LYS A 177 8.23 -30.28 -3.53
CA LYS A 177 7.94 -29.34 -4.62
C LYS A 177 8.26 -27.89 -4.23
N ILE A 178 7.97 -27.49 -2.98
CA ILE A 178 8.36 -26.17 -2.48
C ILE A 178 9.89 -26.04 -2.46
N ALA A 179 10.63 -27.04 -1.98
CA ALA A 179 12.09 -26.99 -1.91
C ALA A 179 12.75 -26.91 -3.30
N GLU A 180 12.20 -27.63 -4.29
CA GLU A 180 12.63 -27.57 -5.69
C GLU A 180 12.42 -26.18 -6.28
N LEU A 181 11.24 -25.59 -6.07
CA LEU A 181 10.87 -24.31 -6.67
C LEU A 181 11.48 -23.11 -5.91
N TYR A 182 11.66 -23.24 -4.61
CA TYR A 182 12.10 -22.19 -3.69
C TYR A 182 13.18 -22.71 -2.74
N PRO A 183 14.44 -22.85 -3.20
CA PRO A 183 15.53 -23.35 -2.36
C PRO A 183 15.84 -22.50 -1.13
N LYS A 184 15.38 -21.24 -1.12
CA LYS A 184 15.52 -20.27 -0.01
C LYS A 184 14.19 -20.00 0.72
N ASP A 185 13.20 -20.88 0.60
CA ASP A 185 11.88 -20.69 1.24
C ASP A 185 12.01 -20.56 2.77
N GLN A 186 11.43 -19.50 3.32
CA GLN A 186 11.31 -19.28 4.76
C GLN A 186 9.86 -19.39 5.24
N ALA A 187 8.89 -19.51 4.33
CA ALA A 187 7.47 -19.38 4.62
C ALA A 187 6.82 -20.64 5.21
N LYS A 188 7.38 -21.20 6.29
CA LYS A 188 6.91 -22.41 6.97
C LYS A 188 6.82 -22.19 8.48
N GLY A 189 6.16 -23.10 9.19
CA GLY A 189 6.08 -23.09 10.66
C GLY A 189 5.01 -22.16 11.22
N TYR A 190 4.05 -21.73 10.41
CA TYR A 190 2.95 -20.89 10.86
C TYR A 190 1.84 -21.69 11.55
N LYS A 191 1.03 -21.00 12.35
CA LYS A 191 -0.23 -21.48 12.92
C LYS A 191 -1.41 -20.65 12.40
N LEU A 192 -2.62 -21.18 12.60
CA LEU A 192 -3.84 -20.43 12.31
C LEU A 192 -3.90 -19.15 13.17
N GLY A 193 -4.30 -18.04 12.57
CA GLY A 193 -4.34 -16.72 13.20
C GLY A 193 -3.02 -15.95 13.19
N GLU A 194 -1.92 -16.55 12.73
CA GLU A 194 -0.62 -15.85 12.67
C GLU A 194 -0.51 -14.92 11.46
N LEU A 195 0.32 -13.89 11.62
CA LEU A 195 0.65 -12.92 10.59
C LEU A 195 1.62 -13.56 9.57
N ARG A 196 1.13 -13.82 8.36
CA ARG A 196 1.91 -14.38 7.26
C ARG A 196 2.76 -13.34 6.55
N GLY A 197 2.26 -12.13 6.40
CA GLY A 197 2.85 -11.09 5.58
C GLY A 197 1.88 -9.93 5.40
N ALA A 198 2.04 -9.17 4.33
CA ALA A 198 1.15 -8.08 3.96
C ALA A 198 1.09 -7.89 2.45
N PHE A 199 0.01 -7.28 1.96
CA PHE A 199 0.02 -6.55 0.70
C PHE A 199 0.60 -5.17 0.95
N SER A 200 1.58 -4.78 0.14
CA SER A 200 2.18 -3.45 0.12
C SER A 200 1.79 -2.75 -1.17
N ALA A 201 1.34 -1.51 -1.06
CA ALA A 201 1.03 -0.64 -2.19
C ALA A 201 1.67 0.72 -1.99
N ILE A 202 2.28 1.25 -3.05
CA ILE A 202 2.92 2.57 -3.08
C ILE A 202 2.46 3.27 -4.34
N TRP A 203 2.12 4.56 -4.22
CA TRP A 203 1.88 5.47 -5.34
C TRP A 203 2.48 6.84 -5.03
#